data_AF-G5K4Y4-F1
#
_entry.id   AF-G5K4Y4-F1
#
_cell.length_a   1.000
_cell.length_b   1.000
_cell.length_c   1.000
_cell.angle_alpha   90.00
_cell.angle_beta   90.00
_cell.angle_gamma   90.00
#
_symmetry.space_group_name_H-M   'P 1'
#
loop_
_entity.id
_entity.type
_entity.pdbx_description
1 polymer ?
#
loop_
_entity_poly.entity_id
_entity_poly.type
_entity_poly.pdbx_seq_one_letter_code
_entity_poly.pdbx_strand_id
1 'polypeptide(L)'
;MENLEKEGIPVQGKEHFLFYEDGMTSKESRRQKVMETTNLALLFGDNLVDFAEFSKTSKEDRQTLLDQLHQEFGNKFIIFPNPMYGSWESAVYKGEKLDGKGQVKASEKALEAFGN
;
A
#
# COMPACT_ATOMS: atom_id res chain seq x y z
N MET A 1 -7.12 -19.57 -4.91
CA MET A 1 -8.42 -19.82 -4.24
C MET A 1 -8.23 -20.75 -3.06
N GLU A 2 -7.56 -21.89 -3.24
CA GLU A 2 -7.27 -22.89 -2.20
C GLU A 2 -6.94 -22.34 -0.81
N ASN A 3 -6.01 -21.36 -0.69
CA ASN A 3 -5.69 -20.78 0.62
C ASN A 3 -6.85 -20.04 1.28
N LEU A 4 -7.64 -19.26 0.51
CA LEU A 4 -8.78 -18.53 1.08
C LEU A 4 -9.90 -19.48 1.50
N GLU A 5 -10.15 -20.52 0.69
CA GLU A 5 -11.13 -21.56 1.01
C GLU A 5 -10.74 -22.32 2.29
N LYS A 6 -9.44 -22.64 2.44
CA LYS A 6 -8.92 -23.29 3.64
C LYS A 6 -9.11 -22.44 4.90
N GLU A 7 -8.96 -21.13 4.79
CA GLU A 7 -9.18 -20.18 5.90
C GLU A 7 -10.67 -19.81 6.09
N GLY A 8 -11.59 -20.42 5.32
CA GLY A 8 -13.02 -20.18 5.44
C GLY A 8 -13.48 -18.81 4.91
N ILE A 9 -12.66 -18.14 4.11
CA ILE A 9 -12.98 -16.84 3.52
C ILE A 9 -13.86 -17.07 2.29
N PRO A 10 -15.07 -16.47 2.23
CA PRO A 10 -15.97 -16.65 1.10
C PRO A 10 -15.40 -15.99 -0.16
N VAL A 11 -15.41 -16.72 -1.27
CA VAL A 11 -14.94 -16.26 -2.57
C VAL A 11 -16.02 -16.55 -3.62
N GLN A 12 -16.45 -15.53 -4.36
CA GLN A 12 -17.57 -15.64 -5.32
C GLN A 12 -17.18 -16.13 -6.72
N GLY A 13 -15.87 -16.27 -7.00
CA GLY A 13 -15.35 -16.79 -8.27
C GLY A 13 -13.93 -16.28 -8.56
N LYS A 14 -13.32 -16.75 -9.66
CA LYS A 14 -11.93 -16.38 -10.04
C LYS A 14 -11.82 -14.93 -10.51
N GLU A 15 -12.88 -14.40 -11.09
CA GLU A 15 -13.02 -13.02 -11.58
C GLU A 15 -12.90 -11.96 -10.48
N HIS A 16 -13.11 -12.35 -9.22
CA HIS A 16 -12.91 -11.48 -8.06
C HIS A 16 -11.44 -11.36 -7.62
N PHE A 17 -10.52 -12.13 -8.23
CA PHE A 17 -9.09 -11.98 -8.00
C PHE A 17 -8.45 -11.09 -9.06
N LEU A 18 -8.18 -9.85 -8.67
CA LEU A 18 -7.52 -8.88 -9.54
C LEU A 18 -6.03 -8.80 -9.20
N PHE A 19 -5.24 -9.65 -9.84
CA PHE A 19 -3.80 -9.73 -9.62
C PHE A 19 -3.03 -8.63 -10.35
N TYR A 20 -1.77 -8.45 -9.95
CA TYR A 20 -0.85 -7.60 -10.68
C TYR A 20 -0.50 -8.26 -12.02
N GLU A 21 -0.41 -7.45 -13.08
CA GLU A 21 -0.02 -7.89 -14.42
C GLU A 21 1.18 -7.05 -14.90
N ASP A 22 1.95 -7.62 -15.83
CA ASP A 22 3.11 -6.92 -16.40
C ASP A 22 2.71 -5.59 -17.04
N GLY A 23 3.47 -4.53 -16.75
CA GLY A 23 3.19 -3.17 -17.18
C GLY A 23 2.27 -2.36 -16.24
N MET A 24 1.66 -3.00 -15.24
CA MET A 24 0.97 -2.25 -14.19
C MET A 24 1.98 -1.63 -13.23
N THR A 25 1.68 -0.45 -12.69
CA THR A 25 2.51 0.19 -11.66
C THR A 25 1.77 0.33 -10.33
N SER A 26 0.46 0.11 -10.32
CA SER A 26 -0.39 0.34 -9.15
C SER A 26 -1.64 -0.55 -9.11
N LYS A 27 -2.51 -0.26 -8.13
CA LYS A 27 -3.81 -0.92 -7.95
C LYS A 27 -4.94 -0.10 -8.57
N GLU A 28 -4.68 1.09 -9.08
CA GLU A 28 -5.73 2.01 -9.54
C GLU A 28 -6.57 1.45 -10.67
N SER A 29 -5.95 0.89 -11.71
CA SER A 29 -6.67 0.28 -12.83
C SER A 29 -7.66 -0.80 -12.37
N ARG A 30 -7.28 -1.58 -11.36
CA ARG A 30 -8.11 -2.64 -10.79
C ARG A 30 -9.22 -2.07 -9.91
N ARG A 31 -8.94 -1.00 -9.13
CA ARG A 31 -9.98 -0.28 -8.39
C ARG A 31 -11.04 0.30 -9.34
N GLN A 32 -10.60 0.94 -10.42
CA GLN A 32 -11.49 1.50 -11.45
C GLN A 32 -12.37 0.42 -12.09
N LYS A 33 -11.79 -0.73 -12.45
CA LYS A 33 -12.55 -1.86 -13.00
C LYS A 33 -13.64 -2.39 -12.06
N VAL A 34 -13.40 -2.41 -10.75
CA VAL A 34 -14.42 -2.77 -9.75
C VAL A 34 -15.53 -1.71 -9.70
N MET A 35 -15.16 -0.43 -9.77
CA MET A 35 -16.10 0.69 -9.72
C MET A 35 -17.01 0.81 -10.94
N GLU A 36 -16.67 0.19 -12.07
CA GLU A 36 -17.54 0.12 -13.27
C GLU A 36 -18.88 -0.58 -12.99
N THR A 37 -18.91 -1.54 -12.07
CA THR A 37 -20.09 -2.37 -11.80
C THR A 37 -20.54 -2.36 -10.35
N THR A 38 -19.71 -1.85 -9.43
CA THR A 38 -19.93 -1.94 -7.98
C THR A 38 -19.67 -0.61 -7.31
N ASN A 39 -20.50 -0.24 -6.34
CA ASN A 39 -20.19 0.89 -5.46
C ASN A 39 -19.13 0.46 -4.43
N LEU A 40 -17.90 0.95 -4.59
CA LEU A 40 -16.78 0.63 -3.69
C LEU A 40 -16.93 1.37 -2.35
N ALA A 41 -17.56 0.71 -1.38
CA ALA A 41 -17.84 1.27 -0.07
C ALA A 41 -16.62 1.32 0.87
N LEU A 42 -15.78 0.28 0.85
CA LEU A 42 -14.62 0.14 1.74
C LEU A 42 -13.41 -0.44 1.00
N LEU A 43 -12.23 -0.07 1.46
CA LEU A 43 -10.95 -0.64 1.07
C LEU A 43 -10.21 -1.12 2.32
N PHE A 44 -9.57 -2.28 2.24
CA PHE A 44 -8.81 -2.89 3.32
C PHE A 44 -7.38 -3.17 2.84
N GLY A 45 -6.39 -2.82 3.65
CA GLY A 45 -4.98 -3.00 3.28
C GLY A 45 -4.01 -2.64 4.39
N ASP A 46 -2.77 -3.06 4.26
CA ASP A 46 -1.68 -2.76 5.20
C ASP A 46 -0.73 -1.66 4.67
N ASN A 47 -0.96 -1.22 3.43
CA ASN A 47 -0.06 -0.31 2.74
C ASN A 47 -0.85 0.86 2.12
N LEU A 48 -0.33 2.09 2.21
CA LEU A 48 -1.03 3.29 1.70
C LEU A 48 -1.43 3.18 0.21
N VAL A 49 -0.63 2.47 -0.59
CA VAL A 49 -0.90 2.25 -2.03
C VAL A 49 -2.11 1.35 -2.32
N ASP A 50 -2.66 0.71 -1.28
CA ASP A 50 -3.91 -0.05 -1.35
C ASP A 50 -5.11 0.86 -1.52
N PHE A 51 -5.04 2.08 -0.97
CA PHE A 51 -6.14 3.03 -0.89
C PHE A 51 -6.11 4.08 -2.00
N ALA A 52 -4.92 4.57 -2.36
CA ALA A 52 -4.73 5.60 -3.39
C ALA A 52 -3.33 5.53 -4.02
N GLU A 53 -3.04 6.40 -4.98
CA GLU A 53 -1.75 6.46 -5.68
C GLU A 53 -0.67 7.21 -4.89
N PHE A 54 -0.33 6.69 -3.70
CA PHE A 54 0.76 7.23 -2.89
C PHE A 54 2.12 7.06 -3.58
N SER A 55 2.96 8.10 -3.49
CA SER A 55 4.35 8.03 -3.98
C SER A 55 5.12 6.89 -3.32
N LYS A 56 5.94 6.18 -4.08
CA LYS A 56 6.81 5.10 -3.57
C LYS A 56 8.26 5.57 -3.35
N THR A 57 8.55 6.82 -3.67
CA THR A 57 9.92 7.36 -3.75
C THR A 57 10.11 8.65 -2.95
N SER A 58 9.04 9.37 -2.64
CA SER A 58 9.06 10.66 -1.92
C SER A 58 8.28 10.55 -0.62
N LYS A 59 8.93 10.82 0.53
CA LYS A 59 8.27 10.83 1.85
C LYS A 59 7.33 12.03 1.96
N GLU A 60 7.74 13.16 1.39
CA GLU A 60 7.04 14.43 1.41
C GLU A 60 5.73 14.36 0.62
N ASP A 61 5.74 13.77 -0.58
CA ASP A 61 4.53 13.57 -1.38
C ASP A 61 3.56 12.61 -0.68
N ARG A 62 4.09 11.58 -0.02
CA ARG A 62 3.27 10.64 0.77
C ARG A 62 2.60 11.35 1.93
N GLN A 63 3.33 12.18 2.66
CA GLN A 63 2.77 12.94 3.78
C GLN A 63 1.69 13.91 3.29
N THR A 64 1.95 14.62 2.20
CA THR A 64 1.00 15.57 1.62
C THR A 64 -0.32 14.90 1.25
N LEU A 65 -0.26 13.75 0.56
CA LEU A 65 -1.47 13.02 0.20
C LEU A 65 -2.16 12.40 1.43
N LEU A 66 -1.39 11.96 2.42
CA LEU A 66 -1.95 11.47 3.69
C LEU A 66 -2.73 12.57 4.41
N ASP A 67 -2.19 13.78 4.47
CA ASP A 67 -2.84 14.93 5.08
C ASP A 67 -4.13 15.30 4.33
N GLN A 68 -4.18 15.12 3.01
CA GLN A 68 -5.40 15.33 2.22
C GLN A 68 -6.47 14.26 2.48
N LEU A 69 -6.04 13.01 2.69
CA LEU A 69 -6.94 11.85 2.79
C LEU A 69 -7.17 11.38 4.24
N HIS A 70 -6.63 12.05 5.26
CA HIS A 70 -6.63 11.55 6.64
C HIS A 70 -8.04 11.24 7.16
N GLN A 71 -9.07 11.97 6.70
CA GLN A 71 -10.47 11.75 7.11
C GLN A 71 -11.08 10.46 6.53
N GLU A 72 -10.50 9.91 5.46
CA GLU A 72 -10.94 8.65 4.87
C GLU A 72 -10.49 7.43 5.69
N PHE A 73 -9.39 7.56 6.45
CA PHE A 73 -8.87 6.48 7.29
C PHE A 73 -9.77 6.23 8.50
N GLY A 74 -10.19 4.97 8.67
CA GLY A 74 -11.21 4.58 9.64
C GLY A 74 -12.66 4.75 9.14
N ASN A 75 -12.84 5.37 7.96
CA ASN A 75 -14.11 5.44 7.25
C ASN A 75 -14.03 4.54 6.00
N LYS A 76 -13.70 5.10 4.83
CA LYS A 76 -13.56 4.34 3.58
C LYS A 76 -12.30 3.46 3.55
N PHE A 77 -11.21 3.92 4.18
CA PHE A 77 -9.91 3.24 4.18
C PHE A 77 -9.65 2.57 5.53
N ILE A 78 -9.67 1.24 5.56
CA ILE A 78 -9.41 0.44 6.75
C ILE A 78 -7.98 -0.10 6.69
N ILE A 79 -7.09 0.51 7.47
CA ILE A 79 -5.66 0.19 7.47
C ILE A 79 -5.28 -0.82 8.56
N PHE A 80 -4.42 -1.78 8.20
CA PHE A 80 -3.80 -2.72 9.12
C PHE A 80 -2.34 -2.36 9.39
N PRO A 81 -1.82 -2.56 10.62
CA PRO A 81 -0.43 -2.28 10.93
C PRO A 81 0.49 -3.36 10.34
N ASN A 82 1.43 -2.96 9.49
CA ASN A 82 2.54 -3.81 9.03
C ASN A 82 3.89 -3.07 9.13
N PRO A 83 4.64 -3.26 10.23
CA PRO A 83 5.96 -2.65 10.40
C PRO A 83 7.09 -3.45 9.72
N MET A 84 6.79 -4.59 9.09
CA MET A 84 7.81 -5.52 8.60
C MET A 84 8.35 -5.14 7.21
N TYR A 85 7.48 -4.69 6.31
CA TYR A 85 7.82 -4.28 4.95
C TYR A 85 6.72 -3.41 4.35
N GLY A 86 7.00 -2.75 3.23
CA GLY A 86 5.97 -2.06 2.46
C GLY A 86 6.50 -0.91 1.62
N SER A 87 5.59 -0.14 1.00
CA SER A 87 5.98 1.01 0.18
C SER A 87 6.59 2.14 1.01
N TRP A 88 6.36 2.15 2.33
CA TRP A 88 7.00 3.07 3.27
C TRP A 88 8.52 2.85 3.29
N GLU A 89 8.96 1.60 3.22
CA GLU A 89 10.37 1.22 3.20
C GLU A 89 11.02 1.66 1.88
N SER A 90 10.34 1.44 0.75
CA SER A 90 10.82 1.93 -0.56
C SER A 90 10.96 3.45 -0.60
N ALA A 91 10.09 4.19 0.10
CA ALA A 91 10.19 5.65 0.18
C ALA A 91 11.43 6.10 0.99
N VAL A 92 11.81 5.36 2.04
CA VAL A 92 13.09 5.58 2.76
C VAL A 92 14.29 5.38 1.80
N TYR A 93 14.20 4.39 0.91
CA TYR A 93 15.22 4.11 -0.10
C TYR A 93 15.09 4.99 -1.35
N LYS A 94 14.16 5.95 -1.38
CA LYS A 94 13.89 6.81 -2.54
C LYS A 94 13.57 6.06 -3.84
N GLY A 95 13.01 4.86 -3.72
CA GLY A 95 12.73 3.96 -4.84
C GLY A 95 13.96 3.24 -5.41
N GLU A 96 15.13 3.40 -4.80
CA GLU A 96 16.35 2.73 -5.25
C GLU A 96 16.39 1.28 -4.78
N LYS A 97 16.93 0.40 -5.64
CA LYS A 97 17.19 -1.00 -5.30
C LYS A 97 18.56 -1.11 -4.63
N LEU A 98 18.58 -0.94 -3.31
CA LEU A 98 19.78 -1.05 -2.50
C LEU A 98 20.11 -2.50 -2.15
N ASP A 99 21.39 -2.80 -1.92
CA ASP A 99 21.82 -4.04 -1.29
C ASP A 99 21.57 -4.00 0.23
N GLY A 100 21.73 -5.13 0.92
CA GLY A 100 21.42 -5.20 2.35
C GLY A 100 22.18 -4.17 3.21
N LYS A 101 23.43 -3.83 2.84
CA LYS A 101 24.20 -2.80 3.55
C LYS A 101 23.65 -1.40 3.28
N GLY A 102 23.29 -1.11 2.03
CA GLY A 102 22.66 0.15 1.64
C GLY A 102 21.32 0.36 2.34
N GLN A 103 20.49 -0.69 2.44
CA GLN A 103 19.22 -0.66 3.16
C GLN A 103 19.41 -0.31 4.63
N VAL A 104 20.33 -0.99 5.34
CA VAL A 104 20.63 -0.68 6.75
C VAL A 104 21.04 0.78 6.93
N LYS A 105 21.97 1.26 6.10
CA LYS A 105 22.44 2.65 6.17
C LYS A 105 21.34 3.67 5.90
N ALA A 106 20.47 3.41 4.93
CA ALA A 106 19.34 4.28 4.61
C ALA A 106 18.33 4.32 5.76
N SER A 107 18.03 3.16 6.35
CA SER A 107 17.14 3.03 7.51
C SER A 107 17.68 3.75 8.75
N GLU A 108 18.96 3.58 9.08
CA GLU A 108 19.61 4.30 10.19
C GLU A 108 19.54 5.82 10.00
N LYS A 109 19.77 6.31 8.78
CA LYS A 109 19.70 7.74 8.46
C LYS A 109 18.29 8.31 8.59
N ALA A 110 17.27 7.48 8.42
CA ALA A 110 15.87 7.89 8.53
C ALA A 110 15.37 7.98 9.98
N LEU A 111 16.16 7.53 10.96
CA LEU A 111 15.82 7.62 12.37
C LEU A 111 15.93 9.07 12.88
N GLU A 112 14.87 9.53 13.53
CA GLU A 112 14.84 10.82 14.22
C GLU A 112 15.21 10.61 15.70
N ALA A 113 16.41 11.05 16.09
CA ALA A 113 16.89 10.92 17.46
C ALA A 113 16.28 12.01 18.37
N PHE A 114 15.94 11.65 19.60
CA PHE A 114 15.47 12.62 20.60
C PHE A 114 16.63 13.51 21.07
N GLY A 115 16.48 14.84 20.96
CA GLY A 115 17.41 15.83 21.55
C GLY A 115 18.22 16.68 20.57
N ASN A 116 17.87 16.70 19.28
CA ASN A 116 18.36 17.69 18.30
C ASN A 116 17.30 18.74 17.98
#